data_AF-A0A8T3R538-F1
#
_entry.id   AF-A0A8T3R538-F1
#
_cell.length_a   1.000
_cell.length_b   1.000
_cell.length_c   1.000
_cell.angle_alpha   90.00
_cell.angle_beta   90.00
_cell.angle_gamma   90.00
#
_symmetry.space_group_name_H-M   'P 1'
#
loop_
_entity.id
_entity.type
_entity.pdbx_description
1 polymer ?
#
loop_
_entity_poly.entity_id
_entity_poly.type
_entity_poly.pdbx_seq_one_letter_code
_entity_poly.pdbx_strand_id
1 'polypeptide(L)'
;MKRSWLLASIVATISLTLAPAGATFGGSGSNPRFLTLPFPETEDMRIQDGWWRGDMDLHRGLDYIRGRVDRPATWQSFPVIAAASGKVCAGSGSADRTCIQGVGKHVMIRHRKDGRTYYTYYGHLRKIAPGIPVGTDAYETKVKRGQIIGWAGKTGNPGTATHLHFEILTGPGQWLDPYDIYGYRDAYPAPANPRDRACGPDHFWRECPPAPYVPVEDEPPPEGDGPSRVGNASELAIRPAAAARLAMGRRRTPRRA
;
A
#
# COMPACT_ATOMS: atom_id res chain seq x y z
N MET A 1 -70.16 38.48 -10.15
CA MET A 1 -69.58 39.61 -9.39
C MET A 1 -68.29 39.12 -8.75
N LYS A 2 -67.16 39.75 -9.09
CA LYS A 2 -65.80 39.23 -8.89
C LYS A 2 -65.32 39.41 -7.44
N ARG A 3 -64.75 38.36 -6.85
CA ARG A 3 -64.13 38.32 -5.51
C ARG A 3 -62.73 38.94 -5.57
N SER A 4 -62.44 39.92 -4.72
CA SER A 4 -61.09 40.47 -4.53
C SER A 4 -60.51 39.96 -3.21
N TRP A 5 -59.30 39.40 -3.27
CA TRP A 5 -58.54 38.86 -2.15
C TRP A 5 -57.58 39.93 -1.63
N LEU A 6 -57.58 40.20 -0.32
CA LEU A 6 -56.52 40.96 0.34
C LEU A 6 -55.31 40.03 0.56
N LEU A 7 -54.15 40.42 0.03
CA LEU A 7 -52.86 39.81 0.35
C LEU A 7 -52.29 40.49 1.60
N ALA A 8 -52.24 39.76 2.72
CA ALA A 8 -51.48 40.15 3.90
C ALA A 8 -50.01 39.77 3.68
N SER A 9 -49.10 40.76 3.67
CA SER A 9 -47.66 40.52 3.63
C SER A 9 -47.17 40.20 5.04
N ILE A 10 -46.75 38.95 5.26
CA ILE A 10 -46.07 38.51 6.48
C ILE A 10 -44.58 38.81 6.30
N VAL A 11 -44.04 39.74 7.08
CA VAL A 11 -42.59 39.94 7.21
C VAL A 11 -42.07 38.97 8.27
N ALA A 12 -41.38 37.92 7.84
CA ALA A 12 -40.69 37.01 8.74
C ALA A 12 -39.33 37.63 9.14
N THR A 13 -39.17 37.95 10.42
CA THR A 13 -37.88 38.36 10.99
C THR A 13 -37.00 37.13 11.20
N ILE A 14 -35.93 37.01 10.42
CA ILE A 14 -34.91 35.99 10.60
C ILE A 14 -33.91 36.50 11.65
N SER A 15 -33.99 35.97 12.87
CA SER A 15 -32.96 36.16 13.89
C SER A 15 -31.75 35.29 13.55
N LEU A 16 -30.67 35.92 13.08
CA LEU A 16 -29.39 35.27 12.82
C LEU A 16 -28.64 35.08 14.14
N THR A 17 -28.67 33.87 14.70
CA THR A 17 -27.81 33.51 15.83
C THR A 17 -26.38 33.31 15.32
N LEU A 18 -25.46 34.17 15.78
CA LEU A 18 -24.03 34.06 15.49
C LEU A 18 -23.47 32.86 16.28
N ALA A 19 -23.14 31.77 15.58
CA ALA A 19 -22.33 30.71 16.17
C ALA A 19 -20.91 31.26 16.44
N PRO A 20 -20.27 30.89 17.58
CA PRO A 20 -18.92 31.35 17.87
C PRO A 20 -17.96 30.86 16.78
N ALA A 21 -17.28 31.80 16.14
CA ALA A 21 -16.14 31.54 15.27
C ALA A 21 -15.01 30.94 16.12
N GLY A 22 -14.84 29.63 16.04
CA GLY A 22 -13.91 28.91 16.90
C GLY A 22 -13.82 27.42 16.63
N ALA A 23 -13.85 27.01 15.36
CA ALA A 23 -13.35 25.71 14.95
C ALA A 23 -12.58 25.90 13.64
N THR A 24 -11.35 26.38 13.76
CA THR A 24 -10.37 26.21 12.70
C THR A 24 -10.12 24.71 12.55
N PHE A 25 -10.68 24.10 11.51
CA PHE A 25 -10.19 22.81 11.02
C PHE A 25 -8.77 23.04 10.50
N GLY A 26 -7.79 22.88 11.40
CA GLY A 26 -6.39 22.89 11.05
C GLY A 26 -6.07 21.68 10.19
N GLY A 27 -5.56 21.94 8.99
CA GLY A 27 -5.00 20.90 8.12
C GLY A 27 -5.16 21.16 6.62
N SER A 28 -4.64 22.27 6.11
CA SER A 28 -4.11 22.32 4.74
C SER A 28 -2.83 21.47 4.65
N GLY A 29 -2.93 20.19 5.02
CA GLY A 29 -1.79 19.29 5.08
C GLY A 29 -1.56 18.69 3.70
N SER A 30 -0.39 18.96 3.11
CA SER A 30 0.12 18.23 1.95
C SER A 30 0.00 16.72 2.17
N ASN A 31 -0.20 15.94 1.11
CA ASN A 31 -0.24 14.48 1.22
C ASN A 31 1.00 13.91 1.96
N PRO A 32 0.85 12.80 2.72
CA PRO A 32 1.96 12.22 3.44
C PRO A 32 3.06 11.75 2.48
N ARG A 33 4.31 12.13 2.77
CA ARG A 33 5.51 11.73 2.01
C ARG A 33 6.09 10.45 2.58
N PHE A 34 5.54 9.30 2.22
CA PHE A 34 5.89 8.03 2.88
C PHE A 34 6.39 6.92 1.94
N LEU A 35 6.32 7.13 0.62
CA LEU A 35 6.73 6.15 -0.39
C LEU A 35 8.19 6.34 -0.83
N THR A 36 8.87 5.23 -1.13
CA THR A 36 10.09 5.16 -1.95
C THR A 36 9.81 4.35 -3.20
N LEU A 37 10.69 4.39 -4.21
CA LEU A 37 10.50 3.56 -5.40
C LEU A 37 10.31 2.07 -5.03
N PRO A 38 9.39 1.35 -5.71
CA PRO A 38 9.03 -0.03 -5.37
C PRO A 38 10.04 -1.06 -5.92
N PHE A 39 11.28 -0.65 -6.17
CA PHE A 39 12.38 -1.48 -6.66
C PHE A 39 13.73 -0.92 -6.16
N PRO A 40 14.73 -1.77 -5.93
CA PRO A 40 15.99 -1.37 -5.27
C PRO A 40 16.99 -0.66 -6.20
N GLU A 41 16.91 -0.88 -7.50
CA GLU A 41 17.85 -0.35 -8.49
C GLU A 41 17.10 0.49 -9.53
N THR A 42 17.66 1.65 -9.90
CA THR A 42 17.06 2.49 -10.94
C THR A 42 17.68 2.30 -12.32
N GLU A 43 18.83 1.63 -12.44
CA GLU A 43 19.50 1.42 -13.72
C GLU A 43 18.55 0.72 -14.71
N ASP A 44 18.45 1.25 -15.93
CA ASP A 44 17.52 0.81 -16.97
C ASP A 44 16.02 0.82 -16.61
N MET A 45 15.65 1.39 -15.47
CA MET A 45 14.26 1.56 -15.07
C MET A 45 13.62 2.75 -15.79
N ARG A 46 12.42 2.51 -16.33
CA ARG A 46 11.61 3.49 -17.06
C ARG A 46 10.16 3.36 -16.65
N ILE A 47 9.41 4.44 -16.87
CA ILE A 47 7.95 4.39 -16.88
C ILE A 47 7.52 4.09 -18.31
N GLN A 48 6.68 3.08 -18.49
CA GLN A 48 6.09 2.71 -19.77
C GLN A 48 4.76 3.44 -19.97
N ASP A 49 3.91 3.42 -18.94
CA ASP A 49 2.60 4.08 -18.93
C ASP A 49 2.41 4.89 -17.63
N GLY A 50 1.85 6.08 -17.79
CA GLY A 50 1.53 7.02 -16.71
C GLY A 50 0.11 6.81 -16.19
N TRP A 51 -0.46 7.84 -15.55
CA TRP A 51 -1.89 7.87 -15.20
C TRP A 51 -2.80 7.62 -16.41
N TRP A 52 -2.37 8.11 -17.58
CA TRP A 52 -2.91 7.78 -18.88
C TRP A 52 -1.93 6.90 -19.67
N ARG A 53 -2.48 5.91 -20.37
CA ARG A 53 -1.75 5.12 -21.38
C ARG A 53 -1.57 5.92 -22.67
N GLY A 54 -0.60 5.52 -23.50
CA GLY A 54 -0.34 6.18 -24.79
C GLY A 54 -1.52 6.18 -25.79
N ASP A 55 -2.51 5.32 -25.59
CA ASP A 55 -3.75 5.20 -26.39
C ASP A 55 -4.92 6.05 -25.83
N MET A 56 -4.65 6.93 -24.86
CA MET A 56 -5.62 7.77 -24.14
C MET A 56 -6.54 6.99 -23.18
N ASP A 57 -6.29 5.70 -22.97
CA ASP A 57 -7.03 4.98 -21.95
C ASP A 57 -6.55 5.35 -20.55
N LEU A 58 -7.51 5.48 -19.64
CA LEU A 58 -7.25 5.75 -18.23
C LEU A 58 -6.62 4.52 -17.57
N HIS A 59 -5.39 4.67 -17.08
CA HIS A 59 -4.58 3.58 -16.52
C HIS A 59 -4.72 3.43 -15.01
N ARG A 60 -4.83 4.57 -14.28
CA ARG A 60 -4.99 4.64 -12.81
C ARG A 60 -3.84 4.06 -11.98
N GLY A 61 -2.69 3.85 -12.61
CA GLY A 61 -1.46 3.36 -12.00
C GLY A 61 -0.26 3.77 -12.84
N LEU A 62 0.91 3.28 -12.45
CA LEU A 62 2.17 3.50 -13.15
C LEU A 62 2.74 2.15 -13.56
N ASP A 63 3.11 2.00 -14.83
CA ASP A 63 3.81 0.81 -15.30
C ASP A 63 5.31 1.06 -15.35
N TYR A 64 6.04 0.39 -14.46
CA TYR A 64 7.50 0.40 -14.45
C TYR A 64 8.06 -0.79 -15.22
N ILE A 65 9.07 -0.53 -16.05
CA ILE A 65 9.79 -1.54 -16.81
C ILE A 65 11.29 -1.44 -16.52
N ARG A 66 12.01 -2.56 -16.65
CA ARG A 66 13.46 -2.59 -16.81
C ARG A 66 13.77 -2.93 -18.26
N GLY A 67 14.15 -1.94 -19.07
CA GLY A 67 14.40 -2.12 -20.50
C GLY A 67 14.09 -0.87 -21.32
N ARG A 68 13.93 -1.05 -22.63
CA ARG A 68 13.63 0.06 -23.56
C ARG A 68 12.14 0.32 -23.63
N VAL A 69 11.76 1.59 -23.47
CA VAL A 69 10.38 2.09 -23.65
C VAL A 69 9.85 1.67 -25.02
N ASP A 70 8.58 1.25 -25.07
CA ASP A 70 7.86 0.81 -26.28
C ASP A 70 8.53 -0.39 -27.00
N ARG A 71 9.42 -1.12 -26.31
CA ARG A 71 10.13 -2.31 -26.81
C ARG A 71 9.94 -3.50 -25.86
N PRO A 72 8.73 -4.08 -25.79
CA PRO A 72 8.35 -5.13 -24.83
C PRO A 72 9.30 -6.34 -24.79
N ALA A 73 9.88 -6.72 -25.93
CA ALA A 73 10.83 -7.82 -26.01
C ALA A 73 12.12 -7.60 -25.19
N THR A 74 12.40 -6.36 -24.77
CA THR A 74 13.58 -6.01 -23.96
C THR A 74 13.30 -5.98 -22.47
N TRP A 75 12.03 -6.09 -22.05
CA TRP A 75 11.66 -5.88 -20.66
C TRP A 75 12.00 -7.09 -19.80
N GLN A 76 12.78 -6.85 -18.75
CA GLN A 76 13.28 -7.87 -17.85
C GLN A 76 12.54 -7.85 -16.53
N SER A 77 12.52 -9.00 -15.85
CA SER A 77 12.03 -9.07 -14.47
C SER A 77 13.04 -8.42 -13.52
N PHE A 78 12.53 -7.79 -12.47
CA PHE A 78 13.33 -7.16 -11.41
C PHE A 78 12.69 -7.40 -10.03
N PRO A 79 13.45 -7.31 -8.94
CA PRO A 79 12.91 -7.40 -7.58
C PRO A 79 11.94 -6.25 -7.31
N VAL A 80 10.80 -6.58 -6.70
CA VAL A 80 9.81 -5.62 -6.24
C VAL A 80 9.85 -5.57 -4.71
N ILE A 81 10.02 -4.37 -4.17
CA ILE A 81 10.09 -4.10 -2.74
C ILE A 81 8.90 -3.27 -2.28
N ALA A 82 8.53 -3.39 -0.99
CA ALA A 82 7.51 -2.54 -0.42
C ALA A 82 7.96 -1.07 -0.42
N ALA A 83 7.20 -0.21 -1.09
CA ALA A 83 7.45 1.24 -1.15
C ALA A 83 7.33 1.92 0.22
N ALA A 84 6.60 1.30 1.15
CA ALA A 84 6.48 1.73 2.52
C ALA A 84 6.17 0.56 3.46
N SER A 85 6.50 0.72 4.75
CA SER A 85 6.08 -0.22 5.79
C SER A 85 4.56 -0.23 5.90
N GLY A 86 4.01 -1.40 6.21
CA GLY A 86 2.57 -1.57 6.38
C GLY A 86 2.19 -3.01 6.62
N LYS A 87 0.91 -3.29 6.44
CA LYS A 87 0.36 -4.64 6.56
C LYS A 87 -0.10 -5.13 5.20
N VAL A 88 0.48 -6.21 4.73
CA VAL A 88 -0.06 -6.95 3.59
C VAL A 88 -1.43 -7.47 3.97
N CYS A 89 -2.40 -7.31 3.08
CA CYS A 89 -3.73 -7.86 3.28
C CYS A 89 -4.14 -8.71 2.08
N ALA A 90 -4.68 -9.90 2.37
CA ALA A 90 -5.10 -10.87 1.37
C ALA A 90 -6.58 -11.29 1.52
N GLY A 91 -7.34 -11.15 0.43
CA GLY A 91 -8.58 -11.87 0.10
C GLY A 91 -9.77 -11.75 1.04
N SER A 92 -10.82 -12.51 0.70
CA SER A 92 -12.17 -12.47 1.29
C SER A 92 -12.27 -12.68 2.81
N GLY A 93 -11.19 -13.08 3.46
CA GLY A 93 -11.07 -13.18 4.93
C GLY A 93 -10.58 -11.90 5.61
N SER A 94 -10.08 -10.92 4.85
CA SER A 94 -9.78 -9.60 5.40
C SER A 94 -11.07 -8.90 5.80
N ALA A 95 -11.12 -8.35 7.01
CA ALA A 95 -12.20 -7.45 7.44
C ALA A 95 -12.29 -6.21 6.53
N ASP A 96 -11.21 -5.90 5.82
CA ASP A 96 -11.08 -4.77 4.94
C ASP A 96 -11.38 -5.18 3.49
N ARG A 97 -12.60 -4.91 3.01
CA ARG A 97 -13.08 -5.26 1.66
C ARG A 97 -12.37 -4.49 0.54
N THR A 98 -11.50 -3.55 0.87
CA THR A 98 -10.56 -2.93 -0.08
C THR A 98 -9.42 -3.86 -0.46
N CYS A 99 -9.11 -4.84 0.39
CA CYS A 99 -8.00 -5.74 0.21
C CYS A 99 -8.37 -6.86 -0.76
N ILE A 100 -7.58 -6.94 -1.85
CA ILE A 100 -7.65 -7.89 -2.97
C ILE A 100 -8.87 -7.70 -3.89
N GLN A 101 -8.65 -6.82 -4.87
CA GLN A 101 -9.15 -6.93 -6.23
C GLN A 101 -7.96 -6.59 -7.16
N GLY A 102 -7.64 -7.46 -8.11
CA GLY A 102 -6.48 -7.26 -8.98
C GLY A 102 -6.25 -8.45 -9.90
N VAL A 103 -5.65 -8.21 -11.06
CA VAL A 103 -5.47 -9.24 -12.09
C VAL A 103 -4.06 -9.85 -12.01
N GLY A 104 -3.99 -11.18 -12.04
CA GLY A 104 -2.72 -11.91 -11.90
C GLY A 104 -2.23 -11.98 -10.47
N LYS A 105 -0.98 -12.40 -10.27
CA LYS A 105 -0.36 -12.38 -8.93
C LYS A 105 -0.05 -10.94 -8.57
N HIS A 106 -0.44 -10.55 -7.37
CA HIS A 106 -0.27 -9.20 -6.88
C HIS A 106 -0.09 -9.19 -5.37
N VAL A 107 0.43 -8.08 -4.86
CA VAL A 107 0.50 -7.79 -3.43
C VAL A 107 -0.21 -6.47 -3.19
N MET A 108 -0.96 -6.36 -2.10
CA MET A 108 -1.55 -5.11 -1.64
C MET A 108 -1.11 -4.86 -0.20
N ILE A 109 -0.64 -3.65 0.08
CA ILE A 109 -0.15 -3.26 1.41
C ILE A 109 -0.99 -2.10 1.90
N ARG A 110 -1.59 -2.24 3.08
CA ARG A 110 -2.29 -1.19 3.79
C ARG A 110 -1.33 -0.40 4.67
N HIS A 111 -1.46 0.92 4.64
CA HIS A 111 -0.67 1.89 5.38
C HIS A 111 -1.59 2.82 6.18
N ARG A 112 -1.16 3.21 7.39
CA ARG A 112 -1.78 4.29 8.15
C ARG A 112 -0.81 5.48 8.20
N LYS A 113 -1.27 6.63 7.73
CA LYS A 113 -0.50 7.89 7.70
C LYS A 113 -1.43 9.05 8.01
N ASP A 114 -1.05 9.87 8.98
CA ASP A 114 -1.77 11.08 9.40
C ASP A 114 -3.27 10.85 9.63
N GLY A 115 -3.60 9.76 10.34
CA GLY A 115 -4.99 9.36 10.63
C GLY A 115 -5.75 8.73 9.46
N ARG A 116 -5.20 8.74 8.24
CA ARG A 116 -5.82 8.21 7.02
C ARG A 116 -5.27 6.83 6.65
N THR A 117 -6.08 6.05 5.93
CA THR A 117 -5.67 4.77 5.35
C THR A 117 -5.29 4.96 3.90
N TYR A 118 -4.17 4.36 3.52
CA TYR A 118 -3.71 4.28 2.15
C TYR A 118 -3.38 2.83 1.82
N TYR A 119 -3.39 2.50 0.53
CA TYR A 119 -3.01 1.20 0.02
C TYR A 119 -2.02 1.37 -1.11
N THR A 120 -1.03 0.50 -1.18
CA THR A 120 -0.21 0.33 -2.40
C THR A 120 -0.49 -1.02 -3.02
N TYR A 121 -0.64 -1.05 -4.34
CA TYR A 121 -0.86 -2.26 -5.13
C TYR A 121 0.33 -2.53 -6.04
N TYR A 122 0.74 -3.80 -6.12
CA TYR A 122 1.88 -4.27 -6.89
C TYR A 122 1.39 -5.42 -7.79
N GLY A 123 1.07 -5.09 -9.04
CA GLY A 123 0.43 -6.00 -10.00
C GLY A 123 1.39 -6.79 -10.88
N HIS A 124 0.80 -7.75 -11.60
CA HIS A 124 1.43 -8.54 -12.66
C HIS A 124 2.68 -9.35 -12.26
N LEU A 125 2.90 -9.59 -10.97
CA LEU A 125 4.10 -10.24 -10.45
C LEU A 125 4.26 -11.65 -11.03
N ARG A 126 5.48 -12.05 -11.39
CA ARG A 126 5.73 -13.45 -11.81
C ARG A 126 5.76 -14.39 -10.61
N LYS A 127 6.22 -13.89 -9.47
CA LYS A 127 6.42 -14.62 -8.22
C LYS A 127 6.26 -13.66 -7.04
N ILE A 128 5.61 -14.13 -6.00
CA ILE A 128 5.46 -13.44 -4.71
C ILE A 128 6.50 -14.03 -3.75
N ALA A 129 7.08 -13.18 -2.90
CA ALA A 129 8.10 -13.60 -1.94
C ALA A 129 7.52 -14.56 -0.89
N PRO A 130 8.30 -15.53 -0.39
CA PRO A 130 7.85 -16.42 0.68
C PRO A 130 7.38 -15.64 1.91
N GLY A 131 6.28 -16.10 2.53
CA GLY A 131 5.72 -15.47 3.74
C GLY A 131 4.88 -14.23 3.47
N ILE A 132 4.72 -13.79 2.21
CA ILE A 132 3.73 -12.77 1.84
C ILE A 132 2.41 -13.48 1.50
N PRO A 133 1.31 -13.18 2.20
CA PRO A 133 0.02 -13.85 1.98
C PRO A 133 -0.55 -13.52 0.60
N VAL A 134 -1.22 -14.49 -0.02
CA VAL A 134 -1.80 -14.40 -1.36
C VAL A 134 -3.24 -14.90 -1.39
N GLY A 135 -4.08 -14.31 -2.24
CA GLY A 135 -5.43 -14.83 -2.47
C GLY A 135 -6.25 -14.92 -1.18
N THR A 136 -6.78 -16.10 -0.83
CA THR A 136 -7.67 -16.34 0.32
C THR A 136 -6.96 -16.45 1.67
N ASP A 137 -5.65 -16.21 1.74
CA ASP A 137 -4.89 -16.26 2.98
C ASP A 137 -5.42 -15.22 3.99
N ALA A 138 -6.11 -15.69 5.03
CA ALA A 138 -6.83 -14.84 5.97
C ALA A 138 -5.95 -14.12 7.01
N TYR A 139 -4.62 -14.10 6.84
CA TYR A 139 -3.71 -13.50 7.82
C TYR A 139 -3.02 -12.23 7.27
N GLU A 140 -3.00 -11.18 8.10
CA GLU A 140 -2.24 -9.96 7.83
C GLU A 140 -0.77 -10.17 8.18
N THR A 141 0.14 -9.88 7.25
CA THR A 141 1.58 -9.92 7.50
C THR A 141 2.17 -8.52 7.45
N LYS A 142 2.95 -8.13 8.46
CA LYS A 142 3.68 -6.86 8.44
C LYS A 142 4.87 -6.96 7.48
N VAL A 143 5.07 -5.91 6.69
CA VAL A 143 6.25 -5.74 5.83
C VAL A 143 6.89 -4.41 6.12
N LYS A 144 8.22 -4.37 6.03
CA LYS A 144 9.00 -3.13 6.15
C LYS A 144 9.21 -2.51 4.77
N ARG A 145 9.31 -1.18 4.70
CA ARG A 145 9.82 -0.50 3.51
C ARG A 145 11.14 -1.15 3.07
N GLY A 146 11.31 -1.35 1.77
CA GLY A 146 12.50 -2.00 1.21
C GLY A 146 12.49 -3.53 1.28
N GLN A 147 11.55 -4.15 2.00
CA GLN A 147 11.43 -5.61 2.02
C GLN A 147 10.99 -6.13 0.64
N ILE A 148 11.67 -7.15 0.12
CA ILE A 148 11.26 -7.83 -1.12
C ILE A 148 9.90 -8.50 -0.90
N ILE A 149 8.95 -8.16 -1.76
CA ILE A 149 7.58 -8.70 -1.76
C ILE A 149 7.29 -9.56 -2.99
N GLY A 150 8.13 -9.48 -4.02
CA GLY A 150 8.00 -10.31 -5.22
C GLY A 150 8.95 -9.90 -6.33
N TRP A 151 8.60 -10.32 -7.55
CA TRP A 151 9.34 -10.01 -8.77
C TRP A 151 8.37 -9.64 -9.89
N ALA A 152 8.68 -8.58 -10.63
CA ALA A 152 7.88 -8.09 -11.75
C ALA A 152 7.69 -9.18 -12.82
N GLY A 153 6.54 -9.18 -13.48
CA GLY A 153 6.15 -10.25 -14.39
C GLY A 153 5.10 -9.81 -15.41
N LYS A 154 4.31 -10.77 -15.87
CA LYS A 154 3.25 -10.57 -16.88
C LYS A 154 1.96 -11.33 -16.56
N THR A 155 1.76 -11.72 -15.29
CA THR A 155 0.59 -12.54 -14.95
C THR A 155 -0.69 -11.71 -15.01
N GLY A 156 -1.79 -12.32 -15.49
CA GLY A 156 -3.10 -11.68 -15.51
C GLY A 156 -3.31 -10.65 -16.60
N ASN A 157 -2.30 -10.34 -17.41
CA ASN A 157 -2.43 -9.37 -18.50
C ASN A 157 -1.97 -10.01 -19.84
N PRO A 158 -2.85 -10.77 -20.52
CA PRO A 158 -2.51 -11.49 -21.74
C PRO A 158 -1.94 -10.55 -22.81
N GLY A 159 -0.84 -10.95 -23.46
CA GLY A 159 -0.24 -10.15 -24.54
C GLY A 159 0.68 -9.02 -24.08
N THR A 160 0.79 -8.73 -22.78
CA THR A 160 1.75 -7.74 -22.27
C THR A 160 3.09 -8.36 -21.88
N ALA A 161 4.16 -7.58 -22.04
CA ALA A 161 5.50 -7.97 -21.60
C ALA A 161 5.72 -7.70 -20.11
N THR A 162 6.90 -8.05 -19.61
CA THR A 162 7.20 -7.99 -18.17
C THR A 162 7.23 -6.55 -17.66
N HIS A 163 6.36 -6.20 -16.72
CA HIS A 163 6.31 -4.89 -16.07
C HIS A 163 5.79 -5.02 -14.63
N LEU A 164 5.94 -3.94 -13.85
CA LEU A 164 5.27 -3.76 -12.58
C LEU A 164 4.19 -2.69 -12.76
N HIS A 165 2.93 -3.06 -12.53
CA HIS A 165 1.85 -2.10 -12.36
C HIS A 165 1.77 -1.68 -10.90
N PHE A 166 1.92 -0.39 -10.63
CA PHE A 166 1.96 0.18 -9.29
C PHE A 166 0.85 1.21 -9.09
N GLU A 167 0.07 1.06 -8.03
CA GLU A 167 -0.99 2.01 -7.67
C GLU A 167 -0.87 2.47 -6.21
N ILE A 168 -1.45 3.65 -5.93
CA ILE A 168 -1.81 4.08 -4.58
C ILE A 168 -3.32 4.39 -4.54
N LEU A 169 -3.98 3.97 -3.45
CA LEU A 169 -5.41 4.14 -3.26
C LEU A 169 -5.75 4.59 -1.84
N THR A 170 -6.87 5.27 -1.65
CA THR A 170 -7.48 5.50 -0.32
C THR A 170 -8.64 4.55 -0.01
N GLY A 171 -9.14 3.85 -1.03
CA GLY A 171 -10.28 2.95 -0.94
C GLY A 171 -10.61 2.32 -2.30
N PRO A 172 -11.66 1.48 -2.38
CA PRO A 172 -12.03 0.82 -3.62
C PRO A 172 -12.50 1.89 -4.60
N GLY A 173 -11.97 1.89 -5.81
CA GLY A 173 -12.35 2.90 -6.81
C GLY A 173 -11.69 4.27 -6.64
N GLN A 174 -10.83 4.45 -5.63
CA GLN A 174 -10.23 5.74 -5.27
C GLN A 174 -8.72 5.72 -5.46
N TRP A 175 -8.30 5.74 -6.73
CA TRP A 175 -6.90 5.81 -7.12
C TRP A 175 -6.36 7.22 -6.99
N LEU A 176 -5.08 7.33 -6.69
CA LEU A 176 -4.33 8.58 -6.64
C LEU A 176 -3.08 8.45 -7.51
N ASP A 177 -2.62 9.55 -8.09
CA ASP A 177 -1.30 9.56 -8.72
C ASP A 177 -0.24 9.75 -7.63
N PRO A 178 0.70 8.80 -7.42
CA PRO A 178 1.76 8.95 -6.42
C PRO A 178 2.69 10.14 -6.69
N TYR A 179 2.75 10.64 -7.93
CA TYR A 179 3.52 11.84 -8.30
C TYR A 179 2.68 13.12 -8.31
N ASP A 180 1.35 13.05 -8.20
CA ASP A 180 0.46 14.22 -8.31
C ASP A 180 0.59 14.96 -9.68
N ILE A 181 0.69 14.21 -10.77
CA ILE A 181 0.88 14.75 -12.14
C ILE A 181 -0.36 14.50 -13.03
N TYR A 182 -1.01 13.35 -12.87
CA TYR A 182 -2.19 12.89 -13.62
C TYR A 182 -1.99 12.92 -15.15
N GLY A 183 -0.77 12.59 -15.61
CA GLY A 183 -0.35 12.74 -16.99
C GLY A 183 -0.04 11.43 -17.72
N TYR A 184 0.45 11.57 -18.95
CA TYR A 184 1.07 10.49 -19.70
C TYR A 184 2.50 10.24 -19.22
N ARG A 185 3.11 9.13 -19.65
CA ARG A 185 4.51 8.75 -19.35
C ARG A 185 5.49 9.94 -19.34
N ASP A 186 5.43 10.78 -20.38
CA ASP A 186 6.37 11.88 -20.57
C ASP A 186 6.13 13.09 -19.66
N ALA A 187 5.22 13.00 -18.69
CA ALA A 187 5.11 14.01 -17.63
C ALA A 187 5.94 13.65 -16.39
N TYR A 188 6.25 12.36 -16.19
CA TYR A 188 6.90 11.87 -14.97
C TYR A 188 8.43 11.93 -15.04
N PRO A 189 9.12 12.11 -13.90
CA PRO A 189 10.57 11.90 -13.81
C PRO A 189 10.90 10.40 -13.95
N ALA A 190 11.70 10.05 -14.95
CA ALA A 190 12.06 8.66 -15.21
C ALA A 190 13.06 8.14 -14.17
N PRO A 191 12.88 6.92 -13.60
CA PRO A 191 13.75 6.44 -12.52
C PRO A 191 15.25 6.44 -12.81
N ALA A 192 15.73 5.94 -13.97
CA ALA A 192 17.18 5.96 -14.26
C ALA A 192 17.72 7.28 -14.80
N ASN A 193 16.86 8.23 -15.20
CA ASN A 193 17.29 9.54 -15.65
C ASN A 193 16.18 10.57 -15.40
N PRO A 194 16.00 10.97 -14.15
CA PRO A 194 15.05 12.00 -13.81
C PRO A 194 15.67 13.33 -14.28
N ARG A 195 15.37 13.73 -15.52
CA ARG A 195 15.70 15.06 -16.05
C ARG A 195 14.98 16.15 -15.22
N ASP A 196 14.91 17.38 -15.69
CA ASP A 196 14.29 18.58 -15.07
C ASP A 196 12.79 18.46 -14.68
N ARG A 197 12.24 17.25 -14.64
CA ARG A 197 10.88 16.94 -14.18
C ARG A 197 10.88 16.71 -12.68
N ALA A 198 9.95 17.37 -12.03
CA ALA A 198 9.61 17.14 -10.63
C ALA A 198 8.21 16.52 -10.53
N CYS A 199 7.88 16.10 -9.33
CA CYS A 199 6.57 15.65 -8.92
C CYS A 199 5.68 16.89 -8.71
N GLY A 200 4.37 16.69 -8.74
CA GLY A 200 3.40 17.71 -8.32
C GLY A 200 3.53 18.06 -6.83
N PRO A 201 2.98 19.21 -6.43
CA PRO A 201 3.14 19.75 -5.09
C PRO A 201 2.61 18.82 -3.99
N ASP A 202 1.67 17.91 -4.27
CA ASP A 202 1.06 17.00 -3.31
C ASP A 202 1.35 15.51 -3.59
N HIS A 203 2.51 15.18 -4.18
CA HIS A 203 3.02 13.80 -4.32
C HIS A 203 3.12 12.97 -3.01
N PHE A 204 3.30 11.66 -3.11
CA PHE A 204 3.40 10.74 -1.96
C PHE A 204 4.82 10.21 -1.68
N TRP A 205 5.77 10.51 -2.57
CA TRP A 205 7.18 10.15 -2.42
C TRP A 205 7.87 10.89 -1.27
N ARG A 206 8.81 10.24 -0.57
CA ARG A 206 9.65 10.87 0.48
C ARG A 206 10.55 11.96 -0.09
N GLU A 207 11.03 11.74 -1.30
CA GLU A 207 11.91 12.62 -2.04
C GLU A 207 11.36 12.76 -3.45
N CYS A 208 11.66 13.88 -4.10
CA CYS A 208 11.34 14.08 -5.49
C CYS A 208 12.53 14.69 -6.25
N PRO A 209 12.99 14.08 -7.36
CA PRO A 209 12.54 12.80 -7.93
C PRO A 209 12.66 11.62 -6.96
N PRO A 210 11.76 10.63 -7.02
CA PRO A 210 11.76 9.54 -6.06
C PRO A 210 12.99 8.66 -6.21
N ALA A 211 13.58 8.29 -5.07
CA ALA A 211 14.71 7.39 -4.98
C ALA A 211 14.29 6.00 -4.48
N PRO A 212 15.07 4.94 -4.77
CA PRO A 212 14.94 3.65 -4.10
C PRO A 212 15.12 3.78 -2.59
N TYR A 213 14.61 2.79 -1.86
CA TYR A 213 14.94 2.67 -0.46
C TYR A 213 16.42 2.28 -0.30
N VAL A 214 17.18 3.14 0.39
CA VAL A 214 18.52 2.83 0.87
C VAL A 214 18.38 2.47 2.37
N PRO A 215 18.78 1.26 2.80
CA PRO A 215 18.85 0.96 4.22
C PRO A 215 19.82 1.94 4.88
N VAL A 216 19.35 2.72 5.84
CA VAL A 216 20.23 3.50 6.69
C VAL A 216 20.83 2.50 7.69
N GLU A 217 22.15 2.30 7.62
CA GLU A 217 22.85 1.50 8.63
C GLU A 217 22.57 2.15 10.01
N ASP A 218 22.13 1.34 10.97
CA ASP A 218 21.80 1.71 12.35
C ASP A 218 20.55 2.58 12.61
N GLU A 219 19.65 2.83 11.63
CA GLU A 219 18.40 3.56 11.91
C GLU A 219 17.35 2.64 12.59
N PRO A 220 16.82 3.03 13.78
CA PRO A 220 15.72 2.30 14.40
C PRO A 220 14.52 2.25 13.44
N PRO A 221 13.72 1.16 13.47
CA PRO A 221 12.60 1.00 12.55
C PRO A 221 11.70 2.24 12.56
N PRO A 222 11.29 2.78 11.40
CA PRO A 222 10.63 4.07 11.32
C PRO A 222 9.37 4.09 12.20
N GLU A 223 9.33 5.02 13.15
CA GLU A 223 8.16 5.25 13.99
C GLU A 223 6.97 5.62 13.11
N GLY A 224 5.89 4.87 13.29
CA GLY A 224 4.76 4.80 12.37
C GLY A 224 3.96 3.50 12.46
N ASP A 225 4.50 2.49 13.13
CA ASP A 225 3.79 1.28 13.57
C ASP A 225 3.51 1.34 15.08
N GLY A 226 2.82 2.39 15.54
CA GLY A 226 2.35 2.42 16.92
C GLY A 226 1.45 1.21 17.21
N PRO A 227 1.64 0.46 18.30
CA PRO A 227 0.58 -0.43 18.75
C PRO A 227 -0.64 0.45 19.07
N SER A 228 -1.79 0.14 18.45
CA SER A 228 -3.06 0.52 19.05
C SER A 228 -2.98 0.08 20.52
N ARG A 229 -3.17 1.03 21.44
CA ARG A 229 -3.26 0.75 22.88
C ARG A 229 -4.37 -0.29 23.07
N VAL A 230 -4.00 -1.57 23.11
CA VAL A 230 -4.79 -2.59 23.78
C VAL A 230 -4.20 -2.64 25.18
N GLY A 231 -5.05 -2.32 26.15
CA GLY A 231 -4.68 -2.13 27.54
C GLY A 231 -3.95 -3.35 28.11
N ASN A 232 -3.18 -3.06 29.15
CA ASN A 232 -2.54 -4.03 30.03
C ASN A 232 -3.42 -5.24 30.29
N ALA A 233 -2.94 -6.41 29.92
CA ALA A 233 -3.19 -7.64 30.67
C ALA A 233 -1.83 -8.13 31.14
N SER A 234 -1.42 -7.61 32.30
CA SER A 234 -0.47 -8.32 33.14
C SER A 234 -1.04 -9.70 33.48
N GLU A 235 -0.14 -10.67 33.62
CA GLU A 235 -0.33 -11.89 34.40
C GLU A 235 -0.92 -13.12 33.67
N LEU A 236 -0.03 -13.91 33.05
CA LEU A 236 0.00 -15.35 33.33
C LEU A 236 1.40 -15.92 33.08
N ALA A 237 2.14 -16.12 34.17
CA ALA A 237 3.43 -16.79 34.18
C ALA A 237 3.27 -18.27 33.84
N ILE A 238 3.97 -18.75 32.81
CA ILE A 238 4.12 -20.17 32.51
C ILE A 238 5.25 -20.71 33.41
N ARG A 239 4.89 -21.61 34.35
CA ARG A 239 5.84 -22.35 35.18
C ARG A 239 6.55 -23.43 34.33
N PRO A 240 7.84 -23.73 34.57
CA PRO A 240 8.51 -24.83 33.86
C PRO A 240 8.07 -26.19 34.43
N ALA A 241 7.86 -27.15 33.53
CA ALA A 241 7.52 -28.53 33.88
C ALA A 241 8.71 -29.24 34.55
N ALA A 242 8.45 -29.84 35.71
CA ALA A 242 9.41 -30.68 36.42
C ALA A 242 9.59 -32.03 35.72
N ALA A 243 10.84 -32.43 35.51
CA ALA A 243 11.22 -33.74 35.03
C ALA A 243 11.04 -34.79 36.14
N ALA A 244 10.15 -35.77 35.92
CA ALA A 244 10.04 -36.96 36.76
C ALA A 244 11.08 -38.00 36.31
N ARG A 245 12.16 -38.14 37.07
CA ARG A 245 13.04 -39.32 37.06
C ARG A 245 12.32 -40.46 37.79
N LEU A 246 12.05 -41.57 37.09
CA LEU A 246 11.73 -42.84 37.74
C LEU A 246 12.97 -43.75 37.64
N ALA A 247 13.51 -44.10 38.79
CA ALA A 247 14.63 -45.02 38.92
C ALA A 247 14.15 -46.39 39.43
N MET A 248 14.77 -47.42 38.85
CA MET A 248 15.09 -48.75 39.38
C MET A 248 14.00 -49.82 39.53
N GLY A 249 14.32 -51.00 38.99
CA GLY A 249 13.72 -52.28 39.39
C GLY A 249 14.04 -53.47 38.50
N ARG A 250 15.30 -53.94 38.46
CA ARG A 250 15.64 -55.29 37.95
C ARG A 250 14.98 -56.35 38.84
N ARG A 251 14.39 -57.42 38.26
CA ARG A 251 14.77 -58.84 38.47
C ARG A 251 13.80 -59.86 37.83
N ARG A 252 14.43 -60.78 37.09
CA ARG A 252 14.24 -62.25 37.03
C ARG A 252 12.93 -62.86 36.49
N THR A 253 13.12 -63.64 35.43
CA THR A 253 12.35 -64.82 34.99
C THR A 253 12.29 -65.91 36.08
N PRO A 254 11.31 -66.84 36.01
CA PRO A 254 11.61 -68.14 35.38
C PRO A 254 10.47 -68.78 34.54
N ARG A 255 10.87 -69.88 33.91
CA ARG A 255 10.21 -70.84 32.99
C ARG A 255 8.85 -71.44 33.42
N ARG A 256 8.09 -71.81 32.36
CA ARG A 256 7.27 -73.02 32.10
C ARG A 256 6.14 -73.40 33.06
N ALA A 257 4.94 -73.53 32.48
CA ALA A 257 4.31 -74.83 32.19
C ALA A 257 3.73 -74.76 30.77
#